data_AF-A0ABD5W2R1-F1
#
_entry.id   AF-A0ABD5W2R1-F1
#
_cell.length_a   1.000
_cell.length_b   1.000
_cell.length_c   1.000
_cell.angle_alpha   90.00
_cell.angle_beta   90.00
_cell.angle_gamma   90.00
#
_symmetry.space_group_name_H-M   'P 1'
#
loop_
_entity.id
_entity.type
_entity.pdbx_description
1 polymer ?
#
loop_
_entity_poly.entity_id
_entity_poly.type
_entity_poly.pdbx_seq_one_letter_code
_entity_poly.pdbx_strand_id
1 'polypeptide(L)'
;MNAPTDSKTVSIIQPPAEEYTRRTVTVDFLYIDNESCDRCMGTEGALEAALEQIDPVLDALNIGITVRGIHVSTLDAAEATQLAVSPTIRINGRGIQPDYIENTCDSCGDLCECDGDVDCRLWQYRGEKHSTAPVGLLVESLVKAIAPNRMQASKSRDSQAYQLSSNVRDFFESSGSDESDCGCGC
;
A
#
# COMPACT_ATOMS: atom_id res chain seq x y z
N MET A 1 8.38 24.17 -38.12
CA MET A 1 9.45 23.26 -38.56
C MET A 1 10.03 22.61 -37.32
N ASN A 2 10.04 21.28 -37.26
CA ASN A 2 10.51 20.50 -36.10
C ASN A 2 11.98 20.07 -36.28
N ALA A 3 12.64 19.83 -35.13
CA ALA A 3 13.85 19.04 -34.84
C ALA A 3 15.21 19.79 -34.69
N PRO A 4 16.20 19.25 -33.94
CA PRO A 4 16.16 18.30 -32.81
C PRO A 4 16.88 18.84 -31.53
N THR A 5 16.60 18.21 -30.39
CA THR A 5 17.30 18.37 -29.11
C THR A 5 18.68 17.71 -29.17
N ASP A 6 19.73 18.38 -28.68
CA ASP A 6 20.98 17.70 -28.30
C ASP A 6 21.29 18.01 -26.82
N SER A 7 21.45 16.94 -26.05
CA SER A 7 21.27 16.88 -24.60
C SER A 7 22.61 16.55 -23.95
N LYS A 8 23.07 17.34 -22.97
CA LYS A 8 24.09 16.89 -22.00
C LYS A 8 23.74 17.26 -20.56
N THR A 9 22.91 16.37 -20.01
CA THR A 9 22.94 15.82 -18.65
C THR A 9 22.66 16.75 -17.47
N VAL A 10 21.38 17.09 -17.28
CA VAL A 10 20.83 17.41 -15.95
C VAL A 10 19.82 16.33 -15.58
N SER A 11 19.84 15.87 -14.33
CA SER A 11 18.66 15.32 -13.67
C SER A 11 18.52 15.91 -12.27
N ILE A 12 17.32 16.45 -12.01
CA ILE A 12 16.93 17.37 -10.93
C ILE A 12 16.28 16.59 -9.76
N ILE A 13 16.52 16.97 -8.51
CA ILE A 13 15.82 16.47 -7.30
C ILE A 13 15.47 17.69 -6.42
N GLN A 14 14.23 18.19 -6.37
CA GLN A 14 13.01 17.84 -5.58
C GLN A 14 12.93 18.46 -4.15
N PRO A 15 11.70 18.80 -3.68
CA PRO A 15 11.39 19.85 -2.69
C PRO A 15 11.66 19.48 -1.21
N PRO A 16 11.52 20.45 -0.28
CA PRO A 16 11.97 20.33 1.12
C PRO A 16 11.04 19.47 1.99
N ALA A 17 11.66 18.73 2.91
CA ALA A 17 11.07 17.80 3.87
C ALA A 17 10.48 18.54 5.08
N GLU A 18 9.24 19.03 5.01
CA GLU A 18 8.49 19.25 6.24
C GLU A 18 8.08 17.87 6.79
N GLU A 19 8.53 17.57 8.02
CA GLU A 19 8.29 16.36 8.83
C GLU A 19 7.70 15.15 8.07
N TYR A 20 8.55 14.18 7.75
CA TYR A 20 8.08 12.82 7.46
C TYR A 20 7.51 12.22 8.76
N THR A 21 6.33 12.67 9.17
CA THR A 21 5.47 11.89 10.07
C THR A 21 5.40 10.51 9.45
N ARG A 22 5.89 9.49 10.18
CA ARG A 22 5.91 8.10 9.72
C ARG A 22 4.51 7.80 9.19
N ARG A 23 4.35 7.64 7.88
CA ARG A 23 3.04 7.39 7.29
C ARG A 23 2.56 6.05 7.82
N THR A 24 1.38 6.00 8.40
CA THR A 24 0.80 4.75 8.93
C THR A 24 -0.29 4.25 8.01
N VAL A 25 -0.25 2.96 7.68
CA VAL A 25 -1.31 2.23 7.00
C VAL A 25 -2.11 1.47 8.06
N THR A 26 -3.42 1.65 8.10
CA THR A 26 -4.30 0.90 8.99
C THR A 26 -4.91 -0.28 8.25
N VAL A 27 -4.85 -1.46 8.85
CA VAL A 27 -5.49 -2.68 8.34
C VAL A 27 -6.51 -3.15 9.36
N ASP A 28 -7.76 -3.22 8.97
CA ASP A 28 -8.84 -3.75 9.79
C ASP A 28 -9.23 -5.13 9.28
N PHE A 29 -9.20 -6.11 10.17
CA PHE A 29 -9.71 -7.45 9.94
C PHE A 29 -10.99 -7.64 10.75
N LEU A 30 -12.13 -7.64 10.06
CA LEU A 30 -13.46 -7.82 10.66
C LEU A 30 -13.89 -9.27 10.48
N TYR A 31 -14.31 -9.91 11.56
CA TYR A 31 -14.72 -11.32 11.57
C TYR A 31 -15.85 -11.57 12.57
N ILE A 32 -16.63 -12.62 12.34
CA ILE A 32 -17.71 -13.07 13.24
C ILE A 32 -17.20 -14.09 14.26
N ASP A 33 -16.30 -15.00 13.83
CA ASP A 33 -15.66 -15.98 14.70
C ASP A 33 -14.31 -16.33 14.09
N ASN A 34 -13.21 -16.11 14.83
CA ASN A 34 -11.86 -16.48 14.41
C ASN A 34 -11.26 -17.61 15.27
N GLU A 35 -12.08 -18.33 16.04
CA GLU A 35 -11.65 -19.47 16.85
C GLU A 35 -12.13 -20.81 16.28
N SER A 36 -13.31 -20.85 15.64
CA SER A 36 -13.90 -22.09 15.12
C SER A 36 -14.16 -22.07 13.62
N CYS A 37 -14.31 -20.90 12.99
CA CYS A 37 -14.53 -20.79 11.55
C CYS A 37 -13.23 -20.84 10.73
N ASP A 38 -13.06 -21.90 9.93
CA ASP A 38 -11.89 -22.12 9.07
C ASP A 38 -11.63 -20.96 8.09
N ARG A 39 -12.68 -20.30 7.60
CA ARG A 39 -12.55 -19.17 6.66
C ARG A 39 -11.97 -17.94 7.32
N CYS A 40 -12.39 -17.64 8.54
CA CYS A 40 -11.90 -16.52 9.32
C CYS A 40 -10.46 -16.77 9.76
N MET A 41 -10.19 -17.93 10.37
CA MET A 41 -8.83 -18.33 10.79
C MET A 41 -7.86 -18.35 9.60
N GLY A 42 -8.26 -18.97 8.49
CA GLY A 42 -7.41 -19.03 7.30
C GLY A 42 -7.20 -17.67 6.63
N THR A 43 -8.14 -16.74 6.75
CA THR A 43 -7.98 -15.35 6.29
C THR A 43 -7.05 -14.56 7.21
N GLU A 44 -7.13 -14.76 8.52
CA GLU A 44 -6.21 -14.18 9.50
C GLU A 44 -4.78 -14.64 9.25
N GLY A 45 -4.55 -15.95 9.15
CA GLY A 45 -3.22 -16.49 8.85
C GLY A 45 -2.67 -16.03 7.49
N ALA A 46 -3.54 -15.87 6.49
CA ALA A 46 -3.14 -15.30 5.21
C ALA A 46 -2.77 -13.80 5.31
N LEU A 47 -3.43 -13.05 6.19
CA LEU A 47 -3.10 -11.66 6.49
C LEU A 47 -1.75 -11.55 7.18
N GLU A 48 -1.48 -12.37 8.20
CA GLU A 48 -0.17 -12.45 8.86
C GLU A 48 0.95 -12.74 7.84
N ALA A 49 0.77 -13.77 7.01
CA ALA A 49 1.73 -14.13 5.96
C ALA A 49 1.94 -13.00 4.93
N ALA A 50 0.89 -12.22 4.62
CA ALA A 50 1.02 -11.07 3.74
C ALA A 50 1.79 -9.92 4.39
N LEU A 51 1.56 -9.67 5.69
CA LEU A 51 2.26 -8.64 6.47
C LEU A 51 3.76 -8.95 6.57
N GLU A 52 4.12 -10.21 6.87
CA GLU A 52 5.51 -10.66 6.89
C GLU A 52 6.22 -10.43 5.54
N GLN A 53 5.53 -10.68 4.43
CA GLN A 53 6.11 -10.50 3.09
C GLN A 53 6.37 -9.04 2.73
N ILE A 54 5.56 -8.11 3.24
CA ILE A 54 5.70 -6.68 2.93
C ILE A 54 6.54 -5.92 3.96
N ASP A 55 6.84 -6.51 5.11
CA ASP A 55 7.59 -5.89 6.21
C ASP A 55 8.91 -5.24 5.73
N PRO A 56 9.74 -5.89 4.90
CA PRO A 56 10.97 -5.26 4.39
C PRO A 56 10.70 -4.00 3.55
N VAL A 57 9.56 -3.95 2.85
CA VAL A 57 9.15 -2.80 2.04
C VAL A 57 8.65 -1.66 2.92
N LEU A 58 7.88 -1.98 3.97
CA LEU A 58 7.41 -1.01 4.95
C LEU A 58 8.59 -0.34 5.66
N ASP A 59 9.57 -1.12 6.09
CA ASP A 59 10.79 -0.63 6.73
C ASP A 59 11.63 0.24 5.80
N ALA A 60 11.86 -0.22 4.56
CA ALA A 60 12.61 0.54 3.56
C ALA A 60 11.97 1.90 3.24
N LEU A 61 10.64 2.01 3.36
CA LEU A 61 9.89 3.24 3.11
C LEU A 61 9.61 4.04 4.39
N ASN A 62 10.03 3.56 5.57
CA ASN A 62 9.68 4.11 6.87
C ASN A 62 8.16 4.34 7.00
N ILE A 63 7.38 3.31 6.70
CA ILE A 63 5.92 3.29 6.80
C ILE A 63 5.52 2.41 7.98
N GLY A 64 4.65 2.92 8.84
CA GLY A 64 4.06 2.17 9.95
C GLY A 64 2.86 1.35 9.48
N ILE A 65 2.60 0.24 10.16
CA ILE A 65 1.38 -0.52 9.96
C ILE A 65 0.67 -0.71 11.31
N THR A 66 -0.63 -0.49 11.34
CA THR A 66 -1.48 -0.76 12.50
C THR A 66 -2.55 -1.76 12.09
N VAL A 67 -2.47 -2.96 12.64
CA VAL A 67 -3.45 -4.03 12.41
C VAL A 67 -4.46 -4.02 13.56
N ARG A 68 -5.76 -4.09 13.23
CA ARG A 68 -6.84 -4.17 14.19
C ARG A 68 -7.74 -5.36 13.87
N GLY A 69 -7.77 -6.34 14.76
CA GLY A 69 -8.81 -7.37 14.77
C GLY A 69 -10.09 -6.79 15.36
N ILE A 70 -11.19 -6.89 14.63
CA ILE A 70 -12.51 -6.38 15.02
C ILE A 70 -13.47 -7.57 15.02
N HIS A 71 -13.68 -8.12 16.21
CA HIS A 71 -14.68 -9.17 16.42
C HIS A 71 -16.08 -8.55 16.40
N VAL A 72 -16.93 -9.04 15.50
CA VAL A 72 -18.31 -8.60 15.31
C VAL A 72 -19.26 -9.71 15.75
N SER A 73 -19.64 -9.67 17.02
CA SER A 73 -20.43 -10.72 17.68
C SER A 73 -21.93 -10.41 17.81
N THR A 74 -22.37 -9.21 17.43
CA THR A 74 -23.77 -8.78 17.52
C THR A 74 -24.23 -8.04 16.26
N LEU A 75 -25.54 -8.00 16.04
CA LEU A 75 -26.14 -7.22 14.95
C LEU A 75 -25.79 -5.73 15.07
N ASP A 76 -25.93 -5.14 16.26
CA ASP A 76 -25.57 -3.74 16.50
C ASP A 76 -24.10 -3.46 16.17
N ALA A 77 -23.20 -4.39 16.47
CA ALA A 77 -21.78 -4.29 16.11
C ALA A 77 -21.57 -4.39 14.58
N ALA A 78 -22.33 -5.26 13.90
CA ALA A 78 -22.28 -5.38 12.45
C ALA A 78 -22.75 -4.09 11.76
N GLU A 79 -23.84 -3.49 12.23
CA GLU A 79 -24.34 -2.21 11.73
C GLU A 79 -23.37 -1.06 12.02
N ALA A 80 -22.85 -0.97 13.25
CA ALA A 80 -21.91 0.07 13.66
C ALA A 80 -20.58 0.02 12.88
N THR A 81 -20.13 -1.19 12.52
CA THR A 81 -18.91 -1.40 11.73
C THR A 81 -19.19 -1.47 10.22
N GLN A 82 -20.45 -1.40 9.82
CA GLN A 82 -20.91 -1.59 8.44
C GLN A 82 -20.38 -2.90 7.82
N LEU A 83 -20.34 -3.97 8.61
CA LEU A 83 -19.92 -5.29 8.15
C LEU A 83 -21.03 -5.88 7.27
N ALA A 84 -20.77 -5.96 5.97
CA ALA A 84 -21.69 -6.61 5.03
C ALA A 84 -21.50 -8.14 4.98
N VAL A 85 -20.24 -8.60 5.05
CA VAL A 85 -19.90 -10.02 4.94
C VAL A 85 -18.64 -10.35 5.75
N SER A 86 -18.58 -11.52 6.35
CA SER A 86 -17.41 -12.03 7.09
C SER A 86 -16.68 -13.14 6.31
N PRO A 87 -15.33 -13.24 6.42
CA PRO A 87 -14.43 -12.22 6.97
C PRO A 87 -14.27 -11.03 6.01
N THR A 88 -13.93 -9.83 6.51
CA THR A 88 -13.65 -8.64 5.68
C THR A 88 -12.35 -7.97 6.08
N ILE A 89 -11.54 -7.61 5.08
CA ILE A 89 -10.30 -6.84 5.27
C ILE A 89 -10.45 -5.45 4.65
N ARG A 90 -10.14 -4.42 5.42
CA ARG A 90 -10.10 -3.02 4.98
C ARG A 90 -8.72 -2.45 5.17
N ILE A 91 -8.22 -1.71 4.18
CA ILE A 91 -6.96 -0.97 4.26
C ILE A 91 -7.28 0.51 4.16
N ASN A 92 -6.86 1.29 5.17
CA ASN A 92 -7.20 2.70 5.34
C ASN A 92 -8.73 2.94 5.24
N GLY A 93 -9.51 2.06 5.89
CA GLY A 93 -10.98 2.11 5.90
C GLY A 93 -11.67 1.59 4.62
N ARG A 94 -10.92 1.23 3.57
CA ARG A 94 -11.50 0.73 2.31
C ARG A 94 -11.38 -0.78 2.19
N GLY A 95 -12.49 -1.47 1.93
CA GLY A 95 -12.50 -2.90 1.65
C GLY A 95 -11.63 -3.27 0.44
N ILE A 96 -10.81 -4.31 0.57
CA ILE A 96 -9.86 -4.72 -0.49
C ILE A 96 -10.56 -5.32 -1.73
N GLN A 97 -11.80 -5.78 -1.56
CA GLN A 97 -12.68 -6.26 -2.63
C GLN A 97 -14.13 -5.94 -2.21
N PRO A 98 -14.66 -4.75 -2.53
CA PRO A 98 -15.98 -4.32 -2.04
C PRO A 98 -17.14 -5.06 -2.70
N ASP A 99 -16.98 -5.50 -3.95
CA ASP A 99 -17.94 -6.35 -4.65
C ASP A 99 -17.76 -7.80 -4.18
N TYR A 100 -18.44 -8.14 -3.10
CA TYR A 100 -18.34 -9.46 -2.47
C TYR A 100 -19.29 -10.46 -3.12
N ILE A 101 -18.91 -11.73 -3.03
CA ILE A 101 -19.74 -12.89 -3.34
C ILE A 101 -19.75 -13.81 -2.12
N GLU A 102 -20.79 -14.61 -2.01
CA GLU A 102 -21.02 -15.46 -0.85
C GLU A 102 -21.33 -16.89 -1.29
N ASN A 103 -21.06 -17.82 -0.38
CA ASN A 103 -21.61 -19.16 -0.44
C ASN A 103 -21.66 -19.77 0.96
N THR A 104 -22.36 -20.90 1.04
CA THR A 104 -22.56 -21.66 2.26
C THR A 104 -21.22 -21.99 2.91
N CYS A 105 -21.15 -21.71 4.20
CA CYS A 105 -20.01 -21.94 5.06
C CYS A 105 -20.39 -22.95 6.13
N ASP A 106 -19.95 -24.19 5.94
CA ASP A 106 -20.23 -25.30 6.85
C ASP A 106 -19.83 -24.94 8.29
N SER A 107 -18.65 -24.35 8.50
CA SER A 107 -18.18 -23.94 9.83
C SER A 107 -19.10 -22.94 10.52
N CYS A 108 -19.67 -21.97 9.79
CA CYS A 108 -20.59 -20.99 10.39
C CYS A 108 -22.01 -21.53 10.52
N GLY A 109 -22.42 -22.46 9.67
CA GLY A 109 -23.68 -23.19 9.82
C GLY A 109 -23.72 -23.98 11.14
N ASP A 110 -22.65 -24.72 11.44
CA ASP A 110 -22.54 -25.51 12.68
C ASP A 110 -22.52 -24.65 13.96
N LEU A 111 -22.08 -23.40 13.85
CA LEU A 111 -22.02 -22.44 14.96
C LEU A 111 -23.32 -21.65 15.15
N CYS A 112 -24.17 -21.61 14.12
CA CYS A 112 -25.41 -20.86 14.19
C CYS A 112 -26.47 -21.67 14.94
N GLU A 113 -27.08 -21.08 15.96
CA GLU A 113 -28.30 -21.63 16.59
C GLU A 113 -29.56 -21.42 15.71
N CYS A 114 -29.39 -21.33 14.39
CA CYS A 114 -30.45 -21.07 13.42
C CYS A 114 -30.73 -22.29 12.54
N ASP A 115 -31.99 -22.49 12.15
CA ASP A 115 -32.44 -23.61 11.29
C ASP A 115 -32.03 -23.44 9.80
N GLY A 116 -30.89 -22.81 9.50
CA GLY A 116 -30.49 -22.47 8.14
C GLY A 116 -28.98 -22.32 7.92
N ASP A 117 -28.59 -22.44 6.66
CA ASP A 117 -27.19 -22.29 6.23
C ASP A 117 -26.72 -20.83 6.37
N VAL A 118 -25.48 -20.65 6.85
CA VAL A 118 -24.83 -19.34 6.91
C VAL A 118 -23.92 -19.18 5.70
N ASP A 119 -24.24 -18.21 4.86
CA ASP A 119 -23.40 -17.83 3.73
C ASP A 119 -22.29 -16.88 4.18
N CYS A 120 -21.03 -17.23 3.91
CA CYS A 120 -19.87 -16.39 4.21
C CYS A 120 -19.15 -15.98 2.93
N ARG A 121 -18.23 -15.03 3.08
CA ARG A 121 -17.46 -14.48 1.98
C ARG A 121 -16.73 -15.56 1.18
N LEU A 122 -16.75 -15.37 -0.13
CA LEU A 122 -15.78 -15.94 -1.06
C LEU A 122 -14.93 -14.82 -1.65
N TRP A 123 -13.64 -15.11 -1.78
CA TRP A 123 -12.67 -14.23 -2.38
C TRP A 123 -12.47 -14.60 -3.84
N GLN A 124 -12.44 -13.60 -4.72
CA GLN A 124 -12.07 -13.82 -6.11
C GLN A 124 -10.67 -13.27 -6.37
N TYR A 125 -9.77 -14.11 -6.88
CA TYR A 125 -8.41 -13.71 -7.21
C TYR A 125 -7.90 -14.48 -8.41
N ARG A 126 -7.34 -13.78 -9.40
CA ARG A 126 -6.77 -14.37 -10.63
C ARG A 126 -7.67 -15.38 -11.35
N GLY A 127 -8.98 -15.14 -11.32
CA GLY A 127 -9.99 -15.99 -11.99
C GLY A 127 -10.48 -17.17 -11.14
N GLU A 128 -9.91 -17.39 -9.95
CA GLU A 128 -10.28 -18.46 -9.04
C GLU A 128 -11.07 -17.91 -7.84
N LYS A 129 -11.86 -18.80 -7.22
CA LYS A 129 -12.60 -18.53 -5.99
C LYS A 129 -11.88 -19.20 -4.83
N HIS A 130 -11.77 -18.50 -3.71
CA HIS A 130 -11.11 -18.98 -2.51
C HIS A 130 -12.01 -18.75 -1.29
N SER A 131 -12.04 -19.72 -0.38
CA SER A 131 -12.76 -19.63 0.90
C SER A 131 -12.04 -18.73 1.91
N THR A 132 -10.73 -18.56 1.76
CA THR A 132 -9.87 -17.68 2.55
C THR A 132 -9.26 -16.61 1.65
N ALA A 133 -8.89 -15.45 2.21
CA ALA A 133 -8.26 -14.39 1.43
C ALA A 133 -6.89 -14.87 0.89
N PRO A 134 -6.66 -14.88 -0.43
CA PRO A 134 -5.37 -15.29 -0.96
C PRO A 134 -4.28 -14.30 -0.55
N VAL A 135 -3.12 -14.81 -0.10
CA VAL A 135 -1.97 -13.99 0.30
C VAL A 135 -1.57 -13.00 -0.79
N GLY A 136 -1.58 -13.42 -2.06
CA GLY A 136 -1.27 -12.54 -3.20
C GLY A 136 -2.23 -11.36 -3.35
N LEU A 137 -3.54 -11.56 -3.10
CA LEU A 137 -4.53 -10.47 -3.11
C LEU A 137 -4.22 -9.45 -2.01
N LEU A 138 -3.85 -9.94 -0.82
CA LEU A 138 -3.54 -9.11 0.34
C LEU A 138 -2.27 -8.29 0.12
N VAL A 139 -1.19 -8.92 -0.36
CA VAL A 139 0.05 -8.26 -0.73
C VAL A 139 -0.20 -7.19 -1.79
N GLU A 140 -0.94 -7.50 -2.87
CA GLU A 140 -1.28 -6.52 -3.90
C GLU A 140 -2.05 -5.32 -3.33
N SER A 141 -2.97 -5.57 -2.40
CA SER A 141 -3.79 -4.54 -1.78
C SER A 141 -2.97 -3.64 -0.85
N LEU A 142 -2.06 -4.24 -0.08
CA LEU A 142 -1.14 -3.52 0.81
C LEU A 142 -0.15 -2.67 0.02
N VAL A 143 0.48 -3.23 -1.02
CA VAL A 143 1.41 -2.50 -1.89
C VAL A 143 0.73 -1.29 -2.54
N LYS A 144 -0.51 -1.45 -3.03
CA LYS A 144 -1.31 -0.33 -3.55
C LYS A 144 -1.55 0.77 -2.51
N ALA A 145 -1.74 0.41 -1.24
CA ALA A 145 -1.98 1.36 -0.16
C ALA A 145 -0.70 2.08 0.30
N ILE A 146 0.45 1.41 0.20
CA ILE A 146 1.78 1.93 0.55
C ILE A 146 2.29 2.89 -0.54
N ALA A 147 1.98 2.61 -1.81
CA ALA A 147 2.44 3.42 -2.93
C ALA A 147 2.07 4.92 -2.77
N PRO A 148 3.00 5.84 -3.09
CA PRO A 148 2.73 7.27 -3.02
C PRO A 148 1.60 7.65 -3.98
N ASN A 149 0.56 8.28 -3.43
CA ASN A 149 -0.64 8.63 -4.17
C ASN A 149 -0.32 9.80 -5.12
N ARG A 150 -0.04 9.52 -6.40
CA ARG A 150 0.25 10.56 -7.42
C ARG A 150 -0.88 11.58 -7.61
N MET A 151 -2.07 11.36 -7.04
CA MET A 151 -3.28 12.15 -7.32
C MET A 151 -3.51 13.39 -6.42
N GLN A 152 -2.64 13.72 -5.45
CA GLN A 152 -2.76 14.99 -4.70
C GLN A 152 -1.78 16.09 -5.14
N ALA A 153 -1.01 15.87 -6.21
CA ALA A 153 -0.09 16.86 -6.75
C ALA A 153 -0.74 17.84 -7.75
N SER A 154 -1.93 18.37 -7.45
CA SER A 154 -2.58 19.35 -8.32
C SER A 154 -3.27 20.49 -7.55
N LYS A 155 -2.46 21.39 -6.98
CA LYS A 155 -2.70 22.84 -7.08
C LYS A 155 -1.35 23.53 -7.36
N SER A 156 -1.21 23.97 -8.61
CA SER A 156 -0.22 24.91 -9.19
C SER A 156 1.00 25.29 -8.34
N ARG A 157 2.18 24.74 -8.67
CA ARG A 157 3.45 25.39 -8.36
C ARG A 157 3.59 26.59 -9.28
N ASP A 158 3.47 27.79 -8.73
CA ASP A 158 3.84 29.03 -9.44
C ASP A 158 5.31 28.95 -9.86
N SER A 159 5.56 29.18 -11.14
CA SER A 159 6.88 29.04 -11.76
C SER A 159 7.74 30.27 -11.48
N GLN A 160 8.50 30.27 -10.39
CA GLN A 160 9.64 31.16 -10.27
C GLN A 160 10.72 30.72 -11.29
N ALA A 161 11.15 31.63 -12.15
CA ALA A 161 12.15 31.34 -13.17
C ALA A 161 13.48 30.92 -12.53
N TYR A 162 14.07 29.83 -13.03
CA TYR A 162 15.31 29.23 -12.52
C TYR A 162 16.51 30.18 -12.60
N GLN A 163 17.34 30.24 -11.54
CA GLN A 163 18.66 30.90 -11.54
C GLN A 163 19.73 29.96 -10.98
N LEU A 164 20.82 29.75 -11.74
CA LEU A 164 21.96 28.91 -11.36
C LEU A 164 22.88 29.66 -10.37
N SER A 165 23.13 29.06 -9.20
CA SER A 165 24.02 29.64 -8.18
C SER A 165 25.49 29.62 -8.62
N SER A 166 26.28 30.60 -8.15
CA SER A 166 27.69 30.74 -8.52
C SER A 166 28.52 29.50 -8.19
N ASN A 167 28.30 28.85 -7.04
CA ASN A 167 29.06 27.66 -6.65
C ASN A 167 28.86 26.45 -7.60
N VAL A 168 27.67 26.26 -8.15
CA VAL A 168 27.39 25.17 -9.12
C VAL A 168 28.04 25.50 -10.45
N ARG A 169 28.06 26.78 -10.83
CA ARG A 169 28.79 27.26 -12.01
C ARG A 169 30.30 27.01 -11.85
N ASP A 170 30.89 27.48 -10.75
CA ASP A 170 32.33 27.36 -10.48
C ASP A 170 32.79 25.88 -10.41
N PHE A 171 31.94 24.96 -9.93
CA PHE A 171 32.21 23.52 -9.89
C PHE A 171 32.38 22.88 -11.27
N PHE A 172 31.57 23.29 -12.26
CA PHE A 172 31.67 22.77 -13.62
C PHE A 172 32.66 23.54 -14.49
N GLU A 173 32.93 24.81 -14.18
CA GLU A 173 33.94 25.60 -14.88
C GLU A 173 35.38 25.23 -14.48
N SER A 174 35.59 24.72 -13.25
CA SER A 174 36.91 24.24 -12.78
C SER A 174 37.26 22.81 -13.20
N SER A 175 36.29 22.01 -13.68
CA SER A 175 36.50 20.62 -14.13
C SER A 175 36.58 20.48 -15.66
N GLY A 176 36.56 21.60 -16.40
CA GLY A 176 36.65 21.65 -17.86
C GLY A 176 38.04 21.94 -18.43
N SER A 177 39.09 22.00 -17.60
CA SER A 177 40.46 22.30 -18.03
C SER A 177 41.44 21.17 -17.70
N ASP A 178 41.23 20.00 -18.28
CA ASP A 178 42.32 19.01 -18.45
C ASP A 178 42.83 19.08 -19.89
N GLU A 179 43.54 20.18 -20.17
CA GLU A 179 44.75 20.18 -21.00
C GLU A 179 45.53 21.46 -20.70
N SER A 180 46.40 21.41 -19.68
CA SER A 180 47.73 22.04 -19.79
C SER A 180 48.68 21.49 -18.73
N ASP A 181 49.70 20.78 -19.23
CA ASP A 181 51.07 20.87 -18.77
C ASP A 181 51.43 20.28 -17.39
N CYS A 182 51.63 18.96 -17.35
CA CYS A 182 52.57 18.36 -16.40
C CYS A 182 54.01 18.65 -16.84
N GLY A 183 54.43 19.91 -16.68
CA GLY A 183 55.82 20.36 -16.81
C GLY A 183 56.49 20.46 -15.44
N CYS A 184 56.89 19.34 -14.84
CA CYS A 184 57.86 19.34 -13.74
C CYS A 184 59.25 19.09 -14.31
N GLY A 185 59.95 20.18 -14.67
CA GLY A 185 61.39 20.18 -14.90
C GLY A 185 62.11 20.66 -13.65
N CYS A 186 62.98 19.79 -13.09
CA CYS A 186 64.27 19.99 -12.44
C CYS A 186 64.65 18.69 -11.71
#